data_AF-F9WB37-F1
#
_entry.id   AF-F9WB37-F1
#
_cell.length_a   1.000
_cell.length_b   1.000
_cell.length_c   1.000
_cell.angle_alpha   90.00
_cell.angle_beta   90.00
_cell.angle_gamma   90.00
#
_symmetry.space_group_name_H-M   'P 1'
#
loop_
_entity.id
_entity.type
_entity.pdbx_description
1 polymer ?
#
loop_
_entity_poly.entity_id
_entity_poly.type
_entity_poly.pdbx_seq_one_letter_code
_entity_poly.pdbx_strand_id
1 'polypeptide(L)'
;MIESRTMKIWIVAILCVSVVEFGAQESGELSGKTDHNKEEHERLCGVLKAAVGRWGISGEGLLEPLKTALHRTIFGYGSVEQKVEKLRNALPEVYKGGDLDRAMLCGEPKFEEVHQPRWSGHSAPHDVVCLCTVGNNSFPLNGTGSPSSTLCGRGKIELKAGEKKGWTSSGKGEDQITATWDNVTKPCLEGSGKGENLKEALETFIAALKTMPSTKGRQGMQLGEGTPDDSYACTGSPTRGVCVEYYPNLTDAKIWWVDLDEALKKDEQIQKQRAEEERRKQQDEAEKQNSQKAEALTSGPQTNNQTEQHRNANLTEKLRKLNLTSGTPITLPSSWLLRALLLI
;
A
#
# COMPACT_ATOMS: atom_id res chain seq x y z
N MET A 1 23.92 56.58 -74.81
CA MET A 1 23.40 55.22 -74.57
C MET A 1 22.89 55.22 -73.14
N ILE A 2 21.61 55.42 -72.78
CA ILE A 2 20.35 54.84 -73.29
C ILE A 2 20.57 53.33 -73.47
N GLU A 3 20.01 52.41 -72.66
CA GLU A 3 18.60 52.25 -72.31
C GLU A 3 18.42 51.26 -71.14
N SER A 4 17.29 51.42 -70.43
CA SER A 4 16.70 50.49 -69.47
C SER A 4 16.04 49.30 -70.17
N ARG A 5 16.03 48.12 -69.51
CA ARG A 5 15.05 47.00 -69.63
C ARG A 5 15.60 45.77 -68.90
N THR A 6 14.91 44.94 -68.11
CA THR A 6 13.51 44.86 -67.65
C THR A 6 13.48 43.82 -66.53
N MET A 7 12.70 44.10 -65.50
CA MET A 7 12.24 43.18 -64.45
C MET A 7 11.33 42.09 -65.06
N LYS A 8 11.41 40.83 -64.59
CA LYS A 8 10.33 39.80 -64.73
C LYS A 8 10.59 38.57 -63.84
N ILE A 9 9.98 38.60 -62.66
CA ILE A 9 9.14 37.56 -62.01
C ILE A 9 9.36 36.12 -62.47
N TRP A 10 9.64 35.18 -61.57
CA TRP A 10 8.97 33.85 -61.45
C TRP A 10 9.14 33.33 -60.00
N ILE A 11 8.11 33.55 -59.16
CA ILE A 11 7.17 32.54 -58.62
C ILE A 11 7.80 31.57 -57.60
N VAL A 12 7.42 31.82 -56.36
CA VAL A 12 7.46 30.90 -55.21
C VAL A 12 6.62 29.66 -55.52
N ALA A 13 7.20 28.48 -55.38
CA ALA A 13 6.48 27.21 -55.26
C ALA A 13 7.17 26.36 -54.18
N ILE A 14 6.82 26.62 -52.92
CA ILE A 14 7.11 25.70 -51.81
C ILE A 14 6.06 24.60 -51.92
N LEU A 15 6.43 23.51 -52.59
CA LEU A 15 5.64 22.29 -52.67
C LEU A 15 5.98 21.39 -51.49
N CYS A 16 4.95 21.10 -50.71
CA CYS A 16 4.88 20.01 -49.75
C CYS A 16 5.32 18.70 -50.40
N VAL A 17 6.35 18.07 -49.83
CA VAL A 17 6.52 16.61 -49.90
C VAL A 17 6.82 16.12 -48.49
N SER A 18 5.73 15.93 -47.74
CA SER A 18 5.67 15.03 -46.61
C SER A 18 5.69 13.59 -47.13
N VAL A 19 6.87 12.98 -47.13
CA VAL A 19 7.05 11.53 -47.07
C VAL A 19 8.24 11.28 -46.14
N VAL A 20 8.00 11.36 -44.83
CA VAL A 20 8.85 10.62 -43.90
C VAL A 20 8.25 9.22 -43.90
N GLU A 21 8.91 8.34 -44.64
CA GLU A 21 8.76 6.89 -44.54
C GLU A 21 8.97 6.51 -43.06
N PHE A 22 7.87 6.38 -42.33
CA PHE A 22 7.84 5.53 -41.15
C PHE A 22 8.03 4.12 -41.67
N GLY A 23 9.29 3.69 -41.70
CA GLY A 23 9.65 2.28 -41.84
C GLY A 23 8.99 1.53 -40.70
N ALA A 24 7.82 0.96 -40.97
CA ALA A 24 7.27 -0.15 -40.23
C ALA A 24 8.28 -1.28 -40.38
N GLN A 25 9.21 -1.36 -39.44
CA GLN A 25 9.99 -2.56 -39.23
C GLN A 25 9.01 -3.60 -38.68
N GLU A 26 8.36 -4.32 -39.61
CA GLU A 26 7.78 -5.63 -39.34
C GLU A 26 8.93 -6.57 -38.95
N SER A 27 9.37 -6.48 -37.69
CA SER A 27 10.01 -7.60 -37.05
C SER A 27 8.95 -8.66 -36.86
N GLY A 28 8.83 -9.55 -37.84
CA GLY A 28 8.27 -10.89 -37.66
C GLY A 28 9.08 -11.62 -36.59
N GLU A 29 8.82 -11.30 -35.33
CA GLU A 29 9.29 -12.06 -34.20
C GLU A 29 8.43 -13.33 -34.15
N LEU A 30 9.08 -14.47 -34.33
CA LEU A 30 8.53 -15.79 -34.04
C LEU A 30 7.84 -15.71 -32.67
N SER A 31 6.50 -15.78 -32.64
CA SER A 31 5.65 -15.45 -31.49
C SER A 31 6.33 -15.74 -30.14
N GLY A 32 6.91 -14.68 -29.56
CA GLY A 32 7.69 -14.75 -28.34
C GLY A 32 6.85 -15.30 -27.18
N LYS A 33 7.52 -15.87 -26.17
CA LYS A 33 6.88 -16.13 -24.88
C LYS A 33 6.29 -14.82 -24.35
N THR A 34 4.97 -14.69 -24.33
CA THR A 34 4.29 -13.57 -23.68
C THR A 34 3.87 -14.00 -22.28
N ASP A 35 4.31 -13.24 -21.27
CA ASP A 35 3.84 -13.39 -19.89
C ASP A 35 2.96 -12.21 -19.53
N HIS A 36 1.66 -12.41 -19.61
CA HIS A 36 0.66 -11.37 -19.42
C HIS A 36 0.68 -10.86 -17.98
N ASN A 37 0.59 -9.55 -17.78
CA ASN A 37 0.61 -8.88 -16.46
C ASN A 37 1.82 -9.20 -15.58
N LYS A 38 2.94 -9.68 -16.13
CA LYS A 38 4.10 -10.11 -15.34
C LYS A 38 4.61 -9.00 -14.42
N GLU A 39 4.91 -7.83 -14.98
CA GLU A 39 5.49 -6.73 -14.22
C GLU A 39 4.50 -6.16 -13.21
N GLU A 40 3.23 -6.02 -13.60
CA GLU A 40 2.16 -5.55 -12.73
C GLU A 40 1.97 -6.49 -11.53
N HIS A 41 2.01 -7.80 -11.77
CA HIS A 41 1.97 -8.81 -10.73
C HIS A 41 3.19 -8.73 -9.81
N GLU A 42 4.40 -8.65 -10.35
CA GLU A 42 5.63 -8.56 -9.55
C GLU A 42 5.60 -7.35 -8.61
N ARG A 43 5.14 -6.19 -9.10
CA ARG A 43 5.02 -4.96 -8.30
C ARG A 43 3.97 -5.11 -7.19
N LEU A 44 2.76 -5.55 -7.53
CA LEU A 44 1.68 -5.75 -6.57
C LEU A 44 2.04 -6.82 -5.52
N CYS A 45 2.61 -7.94 -5.97
CA CYS A 45 3.09 -9.01 -5.10
C CYS A 45 4.22 -8.53 -4.18
N GLY A 46 5.11 -7.66 -4.68
CA GLY A 46 6.16 -7.01 -3.90
C GLY A 46 5.60 -6.17 -2.75
N VAL A 47 4.58 -5.35 -3.01
CA VAL A 47 3.87 -4.60 -1.96
C VAL A 47 3.25 -5.55 -0.94
N LEU A 48 2.55 -6.59 -1.39
CA LEU A 48 1.90 -7.54 -0.48
C LEU A 48 2.91 -8.29 0.40
N LYS A 49 4.04 -8.74 -0.16
CA LYS A 49 5.11 -9.39 0.60
C LYS A 49 5.71 -8.46 1.66
N ALA A 50 5.97 -7.20 1.28
CA ALA A 50 6.49 -6.21 2.20
C ALA A 50 5.47 -5.86 3.29
N ALA A 51 4.19 -5.75 2.94
CA ALA A 51 3.10 -5.46 3.87
C ALA A 51 2.93 -6.58 4.89
N VAL A 52 2.94 -7.85 4.46
CA VAL A 52 2.91 -9.01 5.35
C VAL A 52 4.14 -9.05 6.26
N GLY A 53 5.34 -8.78 5.72
CA GLY A 53 6.56 -8.69 6.53
C GLY A 53 6.49 -7.60 7.60
N ARG A 54 5.95 -6.41 7.24
CA ARG A 54 5.76 -5.29 8.17
C ARG A 54 4.67 -5.57 9.20
N TRP A 55 3.63 -6.32 8.83
CA TRP A 55 2.55 -6.73 9.73
C TRP A 55 3.05 -7.71 10.81
N GLY A 56 3.92 -8.66 10.46
CA GLY A 56 4.43 -9.63 11.43
C GLY A 56 3.32 -10.48 12.06
N ILE A 57 3.37 -10.67 13.39
CA ILE A 57 2.49 -11.61 14.12
C ILE A 57 1.04 -11.10 14.22
N SER A 58 0.81 -9.78 14.32
CA SER A 58 -0.51 -9.12 14.38
C SER A 58 -0.39 -7.58 14.37
N GLY A 59 0.58 -7.04 13.65
CA GLY A 59 0.91 -5.61 13.66
C GLY A 59 1.48 -5.11 15.00
N GLU A 60 2.16 -5.99 15.76
CA GLU A 60 2.75 -5.63 17.04
C GLU A 60 3.80 -4.53 16.90
N GLY A 61 3.76 -3.54 17.78
CA GLY A 61 4.67 -2.39 17.77
C GLY A 61 4.36 -1.33 16.71
N LEU A 62 3.38 -1.55 15.84
CA LEU A 62 2.94 -0.54 14.88
C LEU A 62 2.01 0.49 15.52
N LEU A 63 2.10 1.72 15.03
CA LEU A 63 1.14 2.77 15.38
C LEU A 63 -0.19 2.55 14.67
N GLU A 64 -1.29 2.94 15.32
CA GLU A 64 -2.65 2.69 14.84
C GLU A 64 -2.93 3.12 13.38
N PRO A 65 -2.43 4.26 12.87
CA PRO A 65 -2.62 4.61 11.46
C PRO A 65 -2.03 3.56 10.51
N LEU A 66 -0.76 3.19 10.72
CA LEU A 66 -0.06 2.22 9.87
C LEU A 66 -0.62 0.81 10.07
N LYS A 67 -0.96 0.43 11.31
CA LYS A 67 -1.59 -0.85 11.61
C LYS A 67 -2.93 -0.99 10.89
N THR A 68 -3.78 0.04 10.95
CA THR A 68 -5.09 0.04 10.27
C THR A 68 -4.93 -0.07 8.76
N ALA A 69 -4.01 0.69 8.16
CA ALA A 69 -3.79 0.65 6.73
C ALA A 69 -3.24 -0.70 6.26
N LEU A 70 -2.26 -1.27 6.97
CA LEU A 70 -1.74 -2.62 6.68
C LEU A 70 -2.80 -3.70 6.81
N HIS A 71 -3.66 -3.60 7.83
CA HIS A 71 -4.78 -4.52 7.99
C HIS A 71 -5.72 -4.46 6.78
N ARG A 72 -6.07 -3.26 6.30
CA ARG A 72 -6.88 -3.07 5.08
C ARG A 72 -6.17 -3.61 3.84
N THR A 73 -4.87 -3.34 3.69
CA THR A 73 -4.07 -3.86 2.58
C THR A 73 -4.06 -5.39 2.52
N ILE A 74 -3.89 -6.07 3.65
CA ILE A 74 -3.72 -7.53 3.68
C ILE A 74 -5.07 -8.24 3.72
N PHE A 75 -5.97 -7.85 4.63
CA PHE A 75 -7.21 -8.57 4.89
C PHE A 75 -8.42 -7.94 4.21
N GLY A 76 -8.32 -6.65 3.89
CA GLY A 76 -9.37 -5.88 3.24
C GLY A 76 -10.26 -5.12 4.20
N TYR A 77 -11.02 -4.17 3.62
CA TYR A 77 -11.97 -3.37 4.37
C TYR A 77 -13.06 -4.21 5.03
N GLY A 78 -13.37 -3.91 6.29
CA GLY A 78 -14.40 -4.60 7.07
C GLY A 78 -14.03 -6.01 7.51
N SER A 79 -12.80 -6.47 7.24
CA SER A 79 -12.32 -7.76 7.73
C SER A 79 -12.21 -7.76 9.25
N VAL A 80 -12.57 -8.88 9.87
CA VAL A 80 -12.29 -9.18 11.28
C VAL A 80 -11.04 -10.06 11.45
N GLU A 81 -10.48 -10.54 10.34
CA GLU A 81 -9.30 -11.41 10.32
C GLU A 81 -8.02 -10.62 10.61
N GLN A 82 -7.13 -11.17 11.44
CA GLN A 82 -5.86 -10.54 11.81
C GLN A 82 -4.64 -11.44 11.54
N LYS A 83 -4.86 -12.71 11.21
CA LYS A 83 -3.82 -13.71 11.02
C LYS A 83 -3.63 -14.02 9.54
N VAL A 84 -2.43 -13.76 9.04
CA VAL A 84 -2.05 -14.02 7.64
C VAL A 84 -2.15 -15.51 7.32
N GLU A 85 -1.94 -16.38 8.31
CA GLU A 85 -2.04 -17.84 8.19
C GLU A 85 -3.39 -18.30 7.64
N LYS A 86 -4.49 -17.61 7.98
CA LYS A 86 -5.81 -17.98 7.45
C LYS A 86 -5.90 -17.76 5.95
N LEU A 87 -5.34 -16.65 5.45
CA LEU A 87 -5.26 -16.37 4.01
C LEU A 87 -4.33 -17.36 3.29
N ARG A 88 -3.24 -17.78 3.94
CA ARG A 88 -2.32 -18.80 3.40
C ARG A 88 -2.97 -20.18 3.34
N ASN A 89 -3.86 -20.50 4.26
CA ASN A 89 -4.44 -21.83 4.36
C ASN A 89 -5.70 -22.00 3.50
N ALA A 90 -6.47 -20.93 3.26
CA ALA A 90 -7.76 -21.04 2.57
C ALA A 90 -8.05 -19.85 1.65
N LEU A 91 -8.74 -20.14 0.54
CA LEU A 91 -9.42 -19.14 -0.27
C LEU A 91 -10.52 -18.48 0.58
N PRO A 92 -10.61 -17.13 0.62
CA PRO A 92 -11.67 -16.44 1.33
C PRO A 92 -13.07 -16.91 0.89
N GLU A 93 -13.98 -17.10 1.86
CA GLU A 93 -15.32 -17.66 1.61
C GLU A 93 -16.13 -16.87 0.57
N VAL A 94 -15.89 -15.56 0.42
CA VAL A 94 -16.53 -14.73 -0.61
C VAL A 94 -16.33 -15.25 -2.03
N TYR A 95 -15.27 -16.02 -2.27
CA TYR A 95 -14.99 -16.58 -3.58
C TYR A 95 -15.66 -17.95 -3.83
N LYS A 96 -16.33 -18.52 -2.82
CA LYS A 96 -17.00 -19.82 -2.89
C LYS A 96 -18.49 -19.63 -3.16
N GLY A 97 -19.08 -20.49 -3.98
CA GLY A 97 -20.55 -20.59 -4.09
C GLY A 97 -21.22 -19.92 -5.30
N GLY A 98 -20.44 -19.48 -6.31
CA GLY A 98 -20.95 -19.03 -7.61
C GLY A 98 -21.63 -17.65 -7.63
N ASP A 99 -21.63 -17.02 -8.82
CA ASP A 99 -22.16 -15.68 -9.14
C ASP A 99 -21.34 -14.46 -8.67
N LEU A 100 -20.03 -14.50 -8.96
CA LEU A 100 -19.12 -13.37 -8.74
C LEU A 100 -18.89 -12.59 -10.02
N ASP A 101 -19.62 -11.50 -10.24
CA ASP A 101 -19.40 -10.64 -11.41
C ASP A 101 -17.99 -10.03 -11.36
N ARG A 102 -17.11 -10.46 -12.26
CA ARG A 102 -15.74 -9.94 -12.34
C ARG A 102 -15.69 -8.44 -12.58
N ALA A 103 -16.58 -7.88 -13.41
CA ALA A 103 -16.59 -6.44 -13.67
C ALA A 103 -16.88 -5.68 -12.38
N MET A 104 -17.90 -6.12 -11.62
CA MET A 104 -18.23 -5.53 -10.32
C MET A 104 -17.06 -5.65 -9.32
N LEU A 105 -16.38 -6.79 -9.28
CA LEU A 105 -15.33 -7.03 -8.28
C LEU A 105 -14.00 -6.37 -8.64
N CYS A 106 -13.63 -6.31 -9.92
CA CYS A 106 -12.29 -5.90 -10.36
C CYS A 106 -12.26 -4.57 -11.11
N GLY A 107 -13.40 -4.15 -11.67
CA GLY A 107 -13.50 -3.00 -12.57
C GLY A 107 -14.36 -1.86 -12.04
N GLU A 108 -15.16 -2.08 -11.00
CA GLU A 108 -16.07 -1.06 -10.46
C GLU A 108 -15.68 -0.64 -9.04
N PRO A 109 -15.94 0.64 -8.67
CA PRO A 109 -15.72 1.09 -7.31
C PRO A 109 -16.71 0.42 -6.34
N LYS A 110 -16.51 0.67 -5.05
CA LYS A 110 -17.51 0.31 -4.05
C LYS A 110 -18.79 1.13 -4.24
N PHE A 111 -19.93 0.46 -4.40
CA PHE A 111 -21.25 1.07 -4.31
C PHE A 111 -21.88 0.81 -2.95
N GLU A 112 -22.46 1.84 -2.32
CA GLU A 112 -23.13 1.67 -1.01
C GLU A 112 -24.49 0.99 -1.12
N GLU A 113 -25.17 1.16 -2.25
CA GLU A 113 -26.54 0.69 -2.50
C GLU A 113 -26.60 -0.78 -2.93
N VAL A 114 -25.46 -1.39 -3.23
CA VAL A 114 -25.36 -2.77 -3.73
C VAL A 114 -24.57 -3.60 -2.73
N HIS A 115 -25.03 -4.82 -2.46
CA HIS A 115 -24.23 -5.78 -1.68
C HIS A 115 -23.03 -6.22 -2.51
N GLN A 116 -21.91 -5.51 -2.34
CA GLN A 116 -20.65 -5.73 -3.04
C GLN A 116 -19.59 -6.16 -2.01
N PRO A 117 -19.41 -7.47 -1.80
CA PRO A 117 -18.54 -7.96 -0.73
C PRO A 117 -17.05 -7.69 -1.00
N ARG A 118 -16.69 -7.45 -2.27
CA ARG A 118 -15.37 -7.02 -2.74
C ARG A 118 -15.54 -6.07 -3.92
N TRP A 119 -14.57 -5.18 -4.10
CA TRP A 119 -14.49 -4.20 -5.18
C TRP A 119 -13.02 -3.94 -5.50
N SER A 120 -12.75 -3.19 -6.56
CA SER A 120 -11.38 -2.90 -6.97
C SER A 120 -10.63 -2.08 -5.91
N GLY A 121 -9.49 -2.56 -5.44
CA GLY A 121 -8.78 -1.92 -4.33
C GLY A 121 -9.34 -2.24 -2.94
N HIS A 122 -10.18 -3.27 -2.81
CA HIS A 122 -10.61 -3.80 -1.50
C HIS A 122 -9.43 -4.26 -0.64
N SER A 123 -8.49 -4.99 -1.23
CA SER A 123 -7.25 -5.44 -0.60
C SER A 123 -6.22 -5.85 -1.66
N ALA A 124 -4.94 -5.88 -1.31
CA ALA A 124 -3.90 -6.31 -2.24
C ALA A 124 -4.07 -7.77 -2.70
N PRO A 125 -4.41 -8.76 -1.83
CA PRO A 125 -4.70 -10.11 -2.31
C PRO A 125 -5.88 -10.19 -3.27
N HIS A 126 -6.92 -9.38 -3.06
CA HIS A 126 -8.07 -9.32 -3.99
C HIS A 126 -7.62 -8.81 -5.37
N ASP A 127 -6.81 -7.76 -5.39
CA ASP A 127 -6.28 -7.20 -6.62
C ASP A 127 -5.38 -8.20 -7.37
N VAL A 128 -4.59 -9.04 -6.67
CA VAL A 128 -3.81 -10.12 -7.30
C VAL A 128 -4.74 -11.14 -7.97
N VAL A 129 -5.85 -11.52 -7.33
CA VAL A 129 -6.84 -12.42 -7.93
C VAL A 129 -7.44 -11.79 -9.20
N CYS A 130 -7.82 -10.52 -9.14
CA CYS A 130 -8.34 -9.78 -10.28
C CYS A 130 -7.33 -9.65 -11.43
N LEU A 131 -6.05 -9.47 -11.13
CA LEU A 131 -5.00 -9.33 -12.14
C LEU A 131 -4.62 -10.67 -12.79
N CYS A 132 -4.63 -11.75 -12.02
CA CYS A 132 -3.99 -13.03 -12.39
C CYS A 132 -4.94 -14.21 -12.56
N THR A 133 -6.26 -13.99 -12.52
CA THR A 133 -7.24 -15.01 -12.87
C THR A 133 -7.58 -14.93 -14.35
N VAL A 134 -7.50 -16.05 -15.06
CA VAL A 134 -7.91 -16.10 -16.48
C VAL A 134 -9.37 -15.69 -16.64
N GLY A 135 -9.62 -14.90 -17.67
CA GLY A 135 -10.92 -14.36 -18.04
C GLY A 135 -11.71 -15.26 -18.98
N ASN A 136 -12.69 -14.69 -19.67
CA ASN A 136 -13.62 -15.40 -20.54
C ASN A 136 -12.91 -16.30 -21.56
N ASN A 137 -13.39 -17.55 -21.69
CA ASN A 137 -12.78 -18.58 -22.53
C ASN A 137 -11.29 -18.80 -22.26
N SER A 138 -10.83 -18.51 -21.04
CA SER A 138 -9.44 -18.53 -20.57
C SER A 138 -8.51 -17.48 -21.16
N PHE A 139 -9.03 -16.34 -21.64
CA PHE A 139 -8.20 -15.20 -21.98
C PHE A 139 -7.30 -14.77 -20.80
N PRO A 140 -6.03 -14.38 -21.00
CA PRO A 140 -5.31 -14.26 -22.27
C PRO A 140 -4.64 -15.56 -22.73
N LEU A 141 -4.87 -16.68 -22.02
CA LEU A 141 -4.28 -17.97 -22.34
C LEU A 141 -5.10 -18.79 -23.35
N ASN A 142 -6.09 -18.17 -24.00
CA ASN A 142 -6.94 -18.82 -24.99
C ASN A 142 -6.33 -18.72 -26.39
N GLY A 143 -6.37 -19.82 -27.15
CA GLY A 143 -5.93 -19.85 -28.55
C GLY A 143 -4.59 -20.51 -28.83
N THR A 144 -4.21 -20.42 -30.11
CA THR A 144 -3.01 -20.94 -30.79
C THR A 144 -1.76 -20.09 -30.58
N GLY A 145 -1.81 -19.12 -29.64
CA GLY A 145 -0.63 -18.41 -29.19
C GLY A 145 0.45 -19.40 -28.72
N SER A 146 1.69 -18.92 -28.64
CA SER A 146 2.83 -19.76 -28.26
C SER A 146 2.44 -20.68 -27.09
N PRO A 147 2.66 -22.00 -27.18
CA PRO A 147 2.27 -22.95 -26.12
C PRO A 147 2.88 -22.61 -24.75
N SER A 148 3.80 -21.66 -24.73
CA SER A 148 4.48 -21.13 -23.56
C SER A 148 3.98 -19.78 -23.03
N SER A 149 2.88 -19.22 -23.52
CA SER A 149 2.29 -18.01 -22.92
C SER A 149 1.81 -18.27 -21.49
N THR A 150 2.02 -17.30 -20.62
CA THR A 150 1.69 -17.36 -19.19
C THR A 150 0.92 -16.12 -18.76
N LEU A 151 0.25 -16.18 -17.62
CA LEU A 151 -0.38 -15.04 -16.94
C LEU A 151 0.21 -14.97 -15.53
N CYS A 152 0.83 -13.85 -15.20
CA CYS A 152 1.54 -13.66 -13.94
C CYS A 152 2.56 -14.79 -13.66
N GLY A 153 3.24 -15.26 -14.70
CA GLY A 153 4.23 -16.34 -14.65
C GLY A 153 3.65 -17.76 -14.58
N ARG A 154 2.32 -17.93 -14.63
CA ARG A 154 1.65 -19.25 -14.55
C ARG A 154 1.05 -19.69 -15.88
N GLY A 155 1.20 -20.99 -16.16
CA GLY A 155 0.71 -21.60 -17.40
C GLY A 155 -0.76 -22.03 -17.33
N LYS A 156 -1.25 -22.53 -18.46
CA LYS A 156 -2.65 -22.98 -18.62
C LYS A 156 -3.07 -24.03 -17.58
N ILE A 157 -2.20 -25.01 -17.31
CA ILE A 157 -2.50 -26.12 -16.38
C ILE A 157 -2.63 -25.58 -14.95
N GLU A 158 -1.68 -24.75 -14.51
CA GLU A 158 -1.66 -24.18 -13.15
C GLU A 158 -2.87 -23.30 -12.89
N LEU A 159 -3.32 -22.52 -13.89
CA LEU A 159 -4.49 -21.64 -13.75
C LEU A 159 -5.82 -22.31 -14.14
N LYS A 160 -5.83 -23.64 -14.36
CA LYS A 160 -7.00 -24.41 -14.82
C LYS A 160 -7.68 -23.78 -16.05
N ALA A 161 -6.90 -23.18 -16.94
CA ALA A 161 -7.37 -22.65 -18.20
C ALA A 161 -7.86 -23.78 -19.12
N GLY A 162 -8.92 -23.51 -19.88
CA GLY A 162 -9.50 -24.42 -20.85
C GLY A 162 -10.63 -23.78 -21.65
N GLU A 163 -11.11 -24.49 -22.67
CA GLU A 163 -12.22 -24.03 -23.48
C GLU A 163 -13.46 -23.75 -22.62
N LYS A 164 -14.14 -22.61 -22.84
CA LYS A 164 -15.35 -22.20 -22.10
C LYS A 164 -15.15 -22.03 -20.58
N LYS A 165 -13.90 -21.99 -20.10
CA LYS A 165 -13.55 -21.72 -18.69
C LYS A 165 -13.16 -20.26 -18.48
N GLY A 166 -13.05 -19.86 -17.21
CA GLY A 166 -12.55 -18.56 -16.79
C GLY A 166 -13.55 -17.70 -16.04
N TRP A 167 -13.04 -16.62 -15.45
CA TRP A 167 -13.81 -15.71 -14.62
C TRP A 167 -14.33 -14.51 -15.41
N THR A 168 -15.64 -14.36 -15.47
CA THR A 168 -16.34 -13.38 -16.32
C THR A 168 -17.33 -12.54 -15.51
N SER A 169 -17.94 -11.55 -16.16
CA SER A 169 -19.04 -10.78 -15.57
C SER A 169 -20.31 -11.58 -15.30
N SER A 170 -20.44 -12.78 -15.86
CA SER A 170 -21.58 -13.67 -15.60
C SER A 170 -21.35 -14.64 -14.43
N GLY A 171 -20.34 -14.38 -13.59
CA GLY A 171 -20.26 -15.04 -12.29
C GLY A 171 -19.61 -16.43 -12.24
N LYS A 172 -19.10 -16.92 -13.38
CA LYS A 172 -18.43 -18.23 -13.49
C LYS A 172 -16.95 -18.11 -13.13
N GLY A 173 -16.28 -19.21 -12.78
CA GLY A 173 -14.80 -19.24 -12.71
C GLY A 173 -14.18 -19.63 -11.36
N GLU A 174 -14.96 -20.17 -10.41
CA GLU A 174 -14.47 -20.57 -9.08
C GLU A 174 -13.21 -21.45 -9.13
N ASP A 175 -13.14 -22.40 -10.06
CA ASP A 175 -11.96 -23.24 -10.29
C ASP A 175 -10.71 -22.42 -10.63
N GLN A 176 -10.86 -21.41 -11.49
CA GLN A 176 -9.76 -20.54 -11.94
C GLN A 176 -9.36 -19.58 -10.83
N ILE A 177 -10.33 -19.03 -10.08
CA ILE A 177 -10.07 -18.18 -8.91
C ILE A 177 -9.29 -18.97 -7.86
N THR A 178 -9.74 -20.19 -7.55
CA THR A 178 -9.06 -21.09 -6.60
C THR A 178 -7.64 -21.39 -7.07
N ALA A 179 -7.47 -21.72 -8.35
CA ALA A 179 -6.17 -21.99 -8.95
C ALA A 179 -5.22 -20.77 -8.90
N THR A 180 -5.73 -19.57 -9.17
CA THR A 180 -4.96 -18.32 -9.03
C THR A 180 -4.60 -18.04 -7.58
N TRP A 181 -5.55 -18.23 -6.65
CA TRP A 181 -5.27 -18.04 -5.23
C TRP A 181 -4.13 -18.94 -4.77
N ASP A 182 -4.18 -20.22 -5.13
CA ASP A 182 -3.19 -21.21 -4.70
C ASP A 182 -1.81 -21.00 -5.35
N ASN A 183 -1.77 -20.72 -6.65
CA ASN A 183 -0.51 -20.69 -7.41
C ASN A 183 0.12 -19.30 -7.54
N VAL A 184 -0.64 -18.22 -7.30
CA VAL A 184 -0.20 -16.84 -7.48
C VAL A 184 -0.33 -16.05 -6.18
N THR A 185 -1.54 -15.97 -5.62
CA THR A 185 -1.80 -15.08 -4.47
C THR A 185 -1.14 -15.57 -3.18
N LYS A 186 -1.23 -16.86 -2.86
CA LYS A 186 -0.60 -17.45 -1.66
C LYS A 186 0.92 -17.24 -1.61
N PRO A 187 1.69 -17.46 -2.69
CA PRO A 187 3.11 -17.10 -2.72
C PRO A 187 3.43 -15.64 -2.37
N CYS A 188 2.53 -14.71 -2.68
CA CYS A 188 2.68 -13.29 -2.29
C CYS A 188 2.44 -13.07 -0.79
N LEU A 189 1.73 -13.98 -0.12
CA LEU A 189 1.47 -13.92 1.31
C LEU A 189 2.58 -14.54 2.17
N GLU A 190 3.60 -15.16 1.58
CA GLU A 190 4.74 -15.71 2.33
C GLU A 190 5.54 -14.61 3.07
N GLY A 191 5.45 -13.37 2.57
CA GLY A 191 6.12 -12.20 3.15
C GLY A 191 7.60 -12.12 2.74
N SER A 192 8.22 -10.97 3.01
CA SER A 192 9.65 -10.75 2.80
C SER A 192 10.28 -10.08 4.02
N GLY A 193 10.88 -10.87 4.92
CA GLY A 193 11.59 -10.35 6.09
C GLY A 193 10.74 -9.39 6.95
N LYS A 194 11.36 -8.31 7.45
CA LYS A 194 10.72 -7.29 8.32
C LYS A 194 9.90 -6.22 7.57
N GLY A 195 9.76 -6.33 6.24
CA GLY A 195 9.01 -5.35 5.43
C GLY A 195 9.65 -3.96 5.33
N GLU A 196 10.98 -3.86 5.41
CA GLU A 196 11.72 -2.59 5.41
C GLU A 196 11.59 -1.81 4.09
N ASN A 197 11.28 -2.48 2.99
CA ASN A 197 11.11 -1.90 1.65
C ASN A 197 9.65 -1.56 1.30
N LEU A 198 8.72 -1.58 2.26
CA LEU A 198 7.29 -1.37 2.01
C LEU A 198 6.98 -0.07 1.27
N LYS A 199 7.62 1.03 1.69
CA LYS A 199 7.43 2.35 1.07
C LYS A 199 7.86 2.37 -0.39
N GLU A 200 9.07 1.90 -0.67
CA GLU A 200 9.63 1.84 -2.03
C GLU A 200 8.80 0.92 -2.94
N ALA A 201 8.37 -0.24 -2.42
CA ALA A 201 7.50 -1.15 -3.14
C ALA A 201 6.16 -0.49 -3.50
N LEU A 202 5.57 0.25 -2.55
CA LEU A 202 4.31 0.96 -2.77
C LEU A 202 4.46 2.09 -3.80
N GLU A 203 5.53 2.89 -3.70
CA GLU A 203 5.82 3.96 -4.67
C GLU A 203 6.01 3.40 -6.08
N THR A 204 6.75 2.29 -6.20
CA THR A 204 6.97 1.60 -7.49
C THR A 204 5.66 1.04 -8.07
N PHE A 205 4.79 0.53 -7.22
CA PHE A 205 3.45 0.06 -7.61
C PHE A 205 2.58 1.22 -8.09
N ILE A 206 2.48 2.31 -7.34
CA ILE A 206 1.66 3.48 -7.69
C ILE A 206 2.15 4.09 -9.02
N ALA A 207 3.47 4.20 -9.21
CA ALA A 207 4.06 4.70 -10.45
C ALA A 207 3.78 3.82 -11.68
N ALA A 208 3.40 2.55 -11.48
CA ALA A 208 3.04 1.62 -12.55
C ALA A 208 1.59 1.79 -13.03
N LEU A 209 0.74 2.43 -12.23
CA LEU A 209 -0.67 2.58 -12.54
C LEU A 209 -0.85 3.49 -13.76
N LYS A 210 -1.63 3.01 -14.73
CA LYS A 210 -1.93 3.75 -15.96
C LYS A 210 -3.15 4.63 -15.72
N THR A 211 -3.00 5.94 -15.93
CA THR A 211 -4.15 6.85 -15.91
C THR A 211 -5.08 6.55 -17.07
N MET A 212 -6.34 6.29 -16.76
CA MET A 212 -7.36 6.05 -17.78
C MET A 212 -7.95 7.38 -18.27
N PRO A 213 -8.30 7.49 -19.56
CA PRO A 213 -9.04 8.65 -20.06
C PRO A 213 -10.33 8.81 -19.27
N SER A 214 -10.70 10.05 -18.96
CA SER A 214 -11.92 10.35 -18.20
C SER A 214 -13.14 9.91 -19.00
N THR A 215 -13.79 8.83 -18.57
CA THR A 215 -15.06 8.37 -19.13
C THR A 215 -16.18 8.82 -18.21
N LYS A 216 -17.10 9.66 -18.72
CA LYS A 216 -18.24 10.23 -17.96
C LYS A 216 -17.85 10.88 -16.62
N GLY A 217 -16.68 11.50 -16.54
CA GLY A 217 -16.20 12.18 -15.33
C GLY A 217 -15.56 11.28 -14.27
N ARG A 218 -15.36 9.98 -14.56
CA ARG A 218 -14.59 9.06 -13.72
C ARG A 218 -13.18 8.95 -14.31
N GLN A 219 -12.22 9.62 -13.68
CA GLN A 219 -10.81 9.42 -14.00
C GLN A 219 -10.28 8.25 -13.16
N GLY A 220 -10.15 7.10 -13.82
CA GLY A 220 -9.65 5.88 -13.20
C GLY A 220 -8.13 5.72 -13.32
N MET A 221 -7.60 4.75 -12.58
CA MET A 221 -6.24 4.24 -12.71
C MET A 221 -6.29 2.73 -12.90
N GLN A 222 -5.56 2.19 -13.88
CA GLN A 222 -5.57 0.76 -14.19
C GLN A 222 -4.25 0.09 -13.85
N LEU A 223 -4.35 -1.13 -13.34
CA LEU A 223 -3.26 -2.12 -13.26
C LEU A 223 -3.56 -3.30 -14.18
N GLY A 224 -2.63 -3.65 -15.06
CA GLY A 224 -2.71 -4.81 -15.95
C GLY A 224 -3.19 -4.48 -17.36
N GLU A 225 -3.33 -5.53 -18.16
CA GLU A 225 -3.72 -5.49 -19.57
C GLU A 225 -5.23 -5.37 -19.73
N GLY A 226 -5.64 -4.51 -20.68
CA GLY A 226 -7.04 -4.25 -21.02
C GLY A 226 -7.24 -2.83 -21.52
N THR A 227 -8.33 -2.62 -22.25
CA THR A 227 -8.83 -1.30 -22.64
C THR A 227 -10.30 -1.18 -22.20
N PRO A 228 -10.53 -0.85 -20.93
CA PRO A 228 -11.85 -0.48 -20.41
C PRO A 228 -12.54 0.56 -21.28
N ASP A 229 -13.88 0.49 -21.27
CA ASP A 229 -14.74 1.46 -21.93
C ASP A 229 -15.64 2.18 -20.91
N ASP A 230 -16.46 3.12 -21.39
CA ASP A 230 -17.39 3.93 -20.60
C ASP A 230 -18.41 3.16 -19.74
N SER A 231 -18.54 1.85 -19.93
CA SER A 231 -19.57 1.04 -19.29
C SER A 231 -19.00 -0.16 -18.55
N TYR A 232 -17.80 -0.63 -18.89
CA TYR A 232 -17.24 -1.84 -18.28
C TYR A 232 -15.71 -1.85 -18.32
N ALA A 233 -15.14 -2.33 -17.21
CA ALA A 233 -13.72 -2.54 -17.04
C ALA A 233 -13.41 -3.96 -16.55
N CYS A 234 -12.21 -4.46 -16.86
CA CYS A 234 -11.61 -5.65 -16.26
C CYS A 234 -12.49 -6.90 -16.23
N THR A 235 -13.30 -7.09 -17.30
CA THR A 235 -14.31 -8.14 -17.38
C THR A 235 -13.75 -9.53 -17.68
N GLY A 236 -12.44 -9.64 -17.90
CA GLY A 236 -11.78 -10.85 -18.38
C GLY A 236 -11.97 -11.10 -19.88
N SER A 237 -12.50 -10.15 -20.65
CA SER A 237 -12.63 -10.27 -22.10
C SER A 237 -11.34 -9.83 -22.81
N PRO A 238 -11.11 -10.20 -24.08
CA PRO A 238 -9.95 -9.71 -24.82
C PRO A 238 -9.83 -8.18 -24.90
N THR A 239 -10.97 -7.48 -25.04
CA THR A 239 -10.98 -6.01 -25.13
C THR A 239 -10.78 -5.34 -23.77
N ARG A 240 -11.50 -5.80 -22.75
CA ARG A 240 -11.52 -5.13 -21.43
C ARG A 240 -10.52 -5.71 -20.45
N GLY A 241 -9.88 -6.80 -20.83
CA GLY A 241 -8.69 -7.36 -20.21
C GLY A 241 -8.89 -8.06 -18.88
N VAL A 242 -7.76 -8.49 -18.33
CA VAL A 242 -7.60 -9.05 -16.99
C VAL A 242 -6.83 -8.03 -16.17
N CYS A 243 -7.54 -7.13 -15.50
CA CYS A 243 -6.96 -5.96 -14.86
C CYS A 243 -7.64 -5.64 -13.51
N VAL A 244 -7.18 -4.57 -12.89
CA VAL A 244 -7.86 -3.89 -11.77
C VAL A 244 -8.01 -2.42 -12.12
N GLU A 245 -9.21 -1.84 -11.97
CA GLU A 245 -9.43 -0.41 -12.19
C GLU A 245 -9.82 0.31 -10.89
N TYR A 246 -9.03 1.29 -10.50
CA TYR A 246 -9.17 2.09 -9.29
C TYR A 246 -9.79 3.46 -9.60
N TYR A 247 -10.55 4.00 -8.64
CA TYR A 247 -11.22 5.30 -8.76
C TYR A 247 -10.84 6.23 -7.60
N PRO A 248 -9.58 6.69 -7.51
CA PRO A 248 -9.08 7.45 -6.36
C PRO A 248 -9.70 8.84 -6.20
N ASN A 249 -10.30 9.39 -7.27
CA ASN A 249 -10.92 10.72 -7.25
C ASN A 249 -12.36 10.72 -6.71
N LEU A 250 -12.91 9.57 -6.32
CA LEU A 250 -14.22 9.50 -5.67
C LEU A 250 -14.10 9.90 -4.20
N THR A 251 -15.05 10.71 -3.71
CA THR A 251 -15.04 11.28 -2.35
C THR A 251 -14.88 10.21 -1.25
N ASP A 252 -15.47 9.03 -1.45
CA ASP A 252 -15.46 7.92 -0.49
C ASP A 252 -14.71 6.70 -1.04
N ALA A 253 -13.71 6.93 -1.89
CA ALA A 253 -12.89 5.87 -2.47
C ALA A 253 -12.24 5.02 -1.37
N LYS A 254 -12.59 3.73 -1.32
CA LYS A 254 -12.00 2.76 -0.38
C LYS A 254 -10.93 1.96 -1.10
N ILE A 255 -9.73 2.52 -1.18
CA ILE A 255 -8.61 1.95 -1.92
C ILE A 255 -7.42 1.74 -0.99
N TRP A 256 -7.03 0.48 -0.80
CA TRP A 256 -6.04 0.12 0.21
C TRP A 256 -4.70 0.84 0.05
N TRP A 257 -4.24 1.08 -1.19
CA TRP A 257 -2.93 1.68 -1.45
C TRP A 257 -2.92 3.19 -1.18
N VAL A 258 -4.06 3.87 -1.31
CA VAL A 258 -4.21 5.28 -0.91
C VAL A 258 -4.08 5.40 0.60
N ASP A 259 -4.82 4.57 1.34
CA ASP A 259 -4.76 4.52 2.81
C ASP A 259 -3.36 4.18 3.30
N LEU A 260 -2.67 3.25 2.63
CA LEU A 260 -1.32 2.82 3.01
C LEU A 260 -0.28 3.93 2.78
N ASP A 261 -0.33 4.63 1.65
CA ASP A 261 0.57 5.75 1.36
C ASP A 261 0.37 6.89 2.37
N GLU A 262 -0.87 7.23 2.68
CA GLU A 262 -1.17 8.25 3.70
C GLU A 262 -0.67 7.82 5.09
N ALA A 263 -0.89 6.56 5.47
CA ALA A 263 -0.47 6.05 6.76
C ALA A 263 1.06 6.00 6.93
N LEU A 264 1.81 5.66 5.87
CA LEU A 264 3.27 5.69 5.88
C LEU A 264 3.80 7.12 6.08
N LYS A 265 3.20 8.11 5.40
CA LYS A 265 3.56 9.53 5.59
C LYS A 265 3.28 10.00 7.02
N LYS A 266 2.14 9.61 7.60
CA LYS A 266 1.80 9.93 8.99
C LYS A 266 2.74 9.24 9.99
N ASP A 267 3.09 7.97 9.77
CA ASP A 267 4.02 7.24 10.62
C ASP A 267 5.39 7.94 10.66
N GLU A 268 5.93 8.32 9.49
CA GLU A 268 7.19 9.08 9.41
C GLU A 268 7.15 10.41 10.18
N GLN A 269 6.04 11.14 10.09
CA GLN A 269 5.86 12.39 10.84
C GLN A 269 5.83 12.15 12.35
N ILE A 270 5.11 11.13 12.81
CA ILE A 270 5.03 10.79 14.24
C ILE A 270 6.41 10.34 14.76
N GLN A 271 7.14 9.52 14.00
CA GLN A 271 8.49 9.09 14.39
C GLN A 271 9.44 10.29 14.51
N LYS A 272 9.40 11.23 13.57
CA LYS A 272 10.19 12.47 13.64
C LYS A 272 9.85 13.31 14.88
N GLN A 273 8.55 13.46 15.19
CA GLN A 273 8.11 14.21 16.38
C GLN A 273 8.60 13.55 17.68
N ARG A 274 8.50 12.22 17.78
CA ARG A 274 8.97 11.47 18.96
C ARG A 274 10.49 11.57 19.14
N ALA A 275 11.25 11.43 18.06
CA ALA A 275 12.70 11.56 18.11
C ALA A 275 13.13 12.96 18.56
N GLU A 276 12.44 14.00 18.11
CA GLU A 276 12.72 15.38 18.53
C GLU A 276 12.34 15.63 19.99
N GLU A 277 11.19 15.12 20.45
CA GLU A 277 10.78 15.21 21.85
C GLU A 277 11.78 14.52 22.78
N GLU A 278 12.25 13.33 22.38
CA GLU A 278 13.24 12.58 23.15
C GLU A 278 14.59 13.30 23.20
N ARG A 279 15.02 13.90 22.08
CA ARG A 279 16.22 14.73 22.03
C ARG A 279 16.13 15.93 22.97
N ARG A 280 14.96 16.59 23.04
CA ARG A 280 14.72 17.71 23.96
C ARG A 280 14.75 17.26 25.43
N LYS A 281 14.14 16.12 25.76
CA LYS A 281 14.19 15.56 27.13
C LYS A 281 15.62 15.27 27.57
N GLN A 282 16.43 14.67 26.69
CA GLN A 282 17.83 14.39 26.99
C GLN A 282 18.66 15.66 27.20
N GLN A 283 18.39 16.73 26.43
CA GLN A 283 19.03 18.03 26.63
C GLN A 283 18.63 18.67 27.97
N ASP A 284 17.33 18.69 28.31
CA ASP A 284 16.83 19.24 29.57
C ASP A 284 17.40 18.47 30.79
N GLU A 285 17.55 17.15 30.68
CA GLU A 285 18.16 16.32 31.73
C GLU A 285 19.66 16.60 31.89
N ALA A 286 20.39 16.76 30.78
CA ALA A 286 21.81 17.12 30.80
C ALA A 286 22.04 18.52 31.40
N GLU A 287 21.19 19.50 31.07
CA GLU A 287 21.24 20.84 31.66
C GLU A 287 20.97 20.81 33.16
N LYS A 288 19.94 20.09 33.61
CA LYS A 288 19.64 19.92 35.04
C LYS A 288 20.79 19.27 35.82
N GLN A 289 21.44 18.25 35.26
CA GLN A 289 22.61 17.62 35.89
C GLN A 289 23.81 18.57 35.98
N ASN A 290 24.04 19.40 34.96
CA ASN A 290 25.12 20.38 34.96
C ASN A 290 24.87 21.53 35.95
N SER A 291 23.63 22.02 36.06
CA SER A 291 23.26 23.04 37.05
C SER A 291 23.45 22.53 38.50
N GLN A 292 23.04 21.29 38.79
CA GLN A 292 23.24 20.68 40.12
C GLN A 292 24.74 20.51 40.46
N LYS A 293 25.58 20.22 39.46
CA LYS A 293 27.04 20.09 39.65
C LYS A 293 27.73 21.44 39.80
N ALA A 294 27.25 22.49 39.14
CA ALA A 294 27.76 23.86 39.28
C ALA A 294 27.41 24.47 40.66
N GLU A 295 26.20 24.24 41.18
CA GLU A 295 25.82 24.68 42.53
C GLU A 295 26.67 24.01 43.61
N ALA A 296 27.02 22.72 43.45
CA ALA A 296 27.90 22.01 44.38
C ALA A 296 29.37 22.49 44.37
N LEU A 297 29.83 23.15 43.30
CA LEU A 297 31.18 23.70 43.20
C LEU A 297 31.28 25.16 43.68
N THR A 298 30.17 25.88 43.75
CA THR A 298 30.16 27.29 44.20
C THR A 298 30.01 27.44 45.72
N SER A 299 29.70 26.37 46.45
CA SER A 299 29.74 26.37 47.93
C SER A 299 31.18 26.19 48.44
N GLY A 300 32.02 27.21 48.24
CA GLY A 300 33.29 27.33 48.95
C GLY A 300 33.08 27.69 50.43
N PRO A 301 33.93 27.22 51.36
CA PRO A 301 33.75 27.48 52.79
C PRO A 301 33.94 28.96 53.12
N GLN A 302 32.91 29.63 53.64
CA GLN A 302 33.07 30.92 54.30
C GLN A 302 33.85 30.72 55.61
N THR A 303 35.13 31.04 55.61
CA THR A 303 35.90 31.34 56.82
C THR A 303 35.37 32.62 57.44
N ASN A 304 34.59 32.50 58.51
CA ASN A 304 34.31 33.60 59.42
C ASN A 304 34.94 33.28 60.76
N ASN A 305 35.98 34.04 61.11
CA ASN A 305 36.58 34.03 62.44
C ASN A 305 35.62 34.71 63.41
N GLN A 306 34.86 33.95 64.19
CA GLN A 306 34.47 34.36 65.54
C GLN A 306 34.40 33.14 66.46
N THR A 307 35.22 33.24 67.51
CA THR A 307 35.22 32.43 68.71
C THR A 307 33.85 32.53 69.39
N GLU A 308 33.12 31.41 69.55
CA GLU A 308 32.48 31.08 70.82
C GLU A 308 31.89 29.66 70.86
N GLN A 309 32.28 29.02 71.95
CA GLN A 309 31.98 27.72 72.50
C GLN A 309 30.48 27.45 72.73
N HIS A 310 29.88 26.43 72.08
CA HIS A 310 29.11 25.36 72.77
C HIS A 310 28.58 24.30 71.79
N ARG A 311 29.01 23.05 71.99
CA ARG A 311 28.51 21.86 71.30
C ARG A 311 27.08 21.55 71.74
N ASN A 312 26.13 21.63 70.82
CA ASN A 312 24.92 20.80 70.81
C ASN A 312 24.79 20.21 69.41
N ALA A 313 25.31 18.99 69.25
CA ALA A 313 24.95 18.13 68.13
C ALA A 313 23.51 17.62 68.35
N ASN A 314 22.88 17.16 67.26
CA ASN A 314 21.79 16.16 67.26
C ASN A 314 20.36 16.61 66.90
N LEU A 315 20.18 17.35 65.79
CA LEU A 315 18.84 17.53 65.18
C LEU A 315 18.80 17.22 63.67
N THR A 316 19.87 17.47 62.92
CA THR A 316 19.89 17.24 61.46
C THR A 316 20.07 15.78 61.04
N GLU A 317 20.67 14.95 61.90
CA GLU A 317 20.95 13.54 61.58
C GLU A 317 19.70 12.63 61.72
N LYS A 318 18.68 13.07 62.48
CA LYS A 318 17.41 12.33 62.63
C LYS A 318 16.49 12.43 61.42
N LEU A 319 16.59 13.48 60.60
CA LEU A 319 15.79 13.61 59.38
C LEU A 319 16.31 12.76 58.22
N ARG A 320 17.60 12.41 58.20
CA ARG A 320 18.19 11.60 57.11
C ARG A 320 17.91 10.10 57.24
N LYS A 321 17.49 9.63 58.43
CA LYS A 321 17.27 8.20 58.72
C LYS A 321 15.83 7.70 58.50
N LEU A 322 14.87 8.59 58.20
CA LEU A 322 13.47 8.20 57.95
C LEU A 322 13.12 7.93 56.48
N ASN A 323 14.05 8.17 55.54
CA ASN A 323 13.79 8.01 54.09
C ASN A 323 14.34 6.72 53.46
N LEU A 324 14.78 5.74 54.25
CA LEU A 324 15.32 4.48 53.72
C LEU A 324 14.73 3.24 54.42
N THR A 325 13.41 3.19 54.63
CA THR A 325 12.74 1.91 54.91
C THR A 325 11.25 1.98 54.58
N SER A 326 10.85 1.54 53.39
CA SER A 326 9.57 0.86 53.15
C SER A 326 9.53 0.38 51.70
N GLY A 327 9.68 -0.92 51.51
CA GLY A 327 9.34 -1.58 50.25
C GLY A 327 7.86 -1.95 50.26
N THR A 328 7.08 -1.44 49.31
CA THR A 328 5.91 -2.08 48.67
C THR A 328 5.53 -1.22 47.46
N PRO A 329 5.26 -1.79 46.26
CA PRO A 329 4.92 -0.99 45.09
C PRO A 329 3.49 -0.43 45.25
N ILE A 330 3.38 0.90 45.34
CA ILE A 330 2.10 1.59 45.20
C ILE A 330 1.77 1.60 43.72
N THR A 331 0.90 0.69 43.33
CA THR A 331 0.16 0.74 42.06
C THR A 331 -0.49 2.12 41.91
N LEU A 332 -0.23 2.80 40.79
CA LEU A 332 -0.98 4.00 40.41
C LEU A 332 -2.48 3.66 40.36
N PRO A 333 -3.38 4.43 40.97
CA PRO A 333 -4.79 4.29 40.70
C PRO A 333 -5.07 4.72 39.26
N SER A 334 -5.58 3.77 38.49
CA SER A 334 -6.15 3.93 37.16
C SER A 334 -7.24 5.02 37.14
N SER A 335 -6.98 6.10 36.40
CA SER A 335 -7.90 7.23 36.16
C SER A 335 -9.08 6.91 35.23
N TRP A 336 -9.71 5.73 35.39
CA TRP A 336 -10.78 5.23 34.50
C TRP A 336 -12.18 5.14 35.16
N LEU A 337 -12.41 5.78 36.31
CA LEU A 337 -13.71 5.73 37.02
C LEU A 337 -14.43 7.10 37.14
N LEU A 338 -14.35 7.95 36.12
CA LEU A 338 -15.15 9.19 36.05
C LEU A 338 -15.81 9.40 34.67
N ARG A 339 -16.51 8.39 34.15
CA ARG A 339 -17.53 8.56 33.08
C ARG A 339 -18.69 7.56 33.20
N ALA A 340 -19.28 7.47 34.39
CA ALA A 340 -20.61 6.88 34.57
C ALA A 340 -21.34 7.68 35.63
N LEU A 341 -21.91 8.83 35.24
CA LEU A 341 -22.93 9.60 35.97
C LEU A 341 -23.18 10.89 35.17
N LEU A 342 -23.82 10.81 34.01
CA LEU A 342 -24.54 11.92 33.36
C LEU A 342 -25.34 11.37 32.16
N LEU A 343 -26.32 10.52 32.44
CA LEU A 343 -27.53 10.35 31.62
C LEU A 343 -28.63 9.85 32.58
N ILE A 344 -29.40 10.79 33.11
CA ILE A 344 -30.81 10.59 33.46
C ILE A 344 -31.60 10.90 32.20
#